data_AF-A0A537TK65-F1
#
_entry.id   AF-A0A537TK65-F1
#
_cell.length_a   1.000
_cell.length_b   1.000
_cell.length_c   1.000
_cell.angle_alpha   90.00
_cell.angle_beta   90.00
_cell.angle_gamma   90.00
#
_symmetry.space_group_name_H-M   'P 1'
#
loop_
_entity.id
_entity.type
_entity.pdbx_description
1 polymer ?
#
loop_
_entity_poly.entity_id
_entity_poly.type
_entity_poly.pdbx_seq_one_letter_code
_entity_poly.pdbx_strand_id
1 'polypeptide(L)'
;MQDEVIIKSVAVPDRSGAFSVSLRDGVVGTIRPAEPASESAWLALPGFANLHAHADRAYTVQSFRPRSFADALAAAASARTGFTAVDVEARAMRLFDRSVAHGVTRIRTHTDVDPVVELRSMEGILAAKRRVAASIDVEIVAFSSSRNDLAESTALARLERAIDAGADLIGASLNSSADPPRALAALLDLAERADLPVDIHLDEHLEPGKMLTGLVADAVIARRLQGRVTLSHLCVLAALEDKAAAALIDKLARAEIGVV
;
A
#
# COMPACT_ATOMS: atom_id res chain seq x y z
N MET A 1 31.73 -9.85 12.21
CA MET A 1 31.91 -10.17 10.78
C MET A 1 30.79 -11.13 10.46
N GLN A 2 29.77 -10.71 9.69
CA GLN A 2 28.70 -11.65 9.33
C GLN A 2 29.27 -12.65 8.32
N ASP A 3 29.02 -13.92 8.56
CA ASP A 3 29.51 -15.00 7.71
C ASP A 3 28.88 -14.92 6.32
N GLU A 4 29.65 -15.22 5.28
CA GLU A 4 29.14 -15.34 3.90
C GLU A 4 28.17 -16.52 3.82
N VAL A 5 26.95 -16.27 3.33
CA VAL A 5 25.95 -17.30 3.09
C VAL A 5 25.96 -17.65 1.61
N ILE A 6 26.08 -18.94 1.29
CA ILE A 6 26.01 -19.42 -0.10
C ILE A 6 24.75 -20.24 -0.28
N ILE A 7 23.82 -19.74 -1.09
CA ILE A 7 22.65 -20.47 -1.55
C ILE A 7 23.07 -21.25 -2.80
N LYS A 8 23.06 -22.58 -2.72
CA LYS A 8 23.52 -23.45 -3.80
C LYS A 8 22.37 -23.97 -4.65
N SER A 9 22.65 -24.21 -5.92
CA SER A 9 21.78 -24.93 -6.84
C SER A 9 20.37 -24.34 -6.93
N VAL A 10 20.27 -23.06 -7.31
CA VAL A 10 19.01 -22.36 -7.57
C VAL A 10 18.90 -21.95 -9.03
N ALA A 11 17.71 -22.03 -9.61
CA ALA A 11 17.40 -21.33 -10.85
C ALA A 11 17.30 -19.82 -10.58
N VAL A 12 17.65 -19.01 -11.57
CA VAL A 12 17.55 -17.55 -11.53
C VAL A 12 16.74 -17.11 -12.75
N PRO A 13 15.77 -16.18 -12.61
CA PRO A 13 15.00 -15.66 -13.74
C PRO A 13 15.90 -15.24 -14.90
N ASP A 14 15.43 -15.51 -16.12
CA ASP A 14 16.10 -15.17 -17.38
C ASP A 14 17.50 -15.81 -17.56
N ARG A 15 17.83 -16.86 -16.79
CA ARG A 15 19.08 -17.62 -16.93
C ARG A 15 18.80 -19.12 -16.98
N SER A 16 19.46 -19.82 -17.90
CA SER A 16 19.39 -21.29 -17.99
C SER A 16 20.40 -21.97 -17.06
N GLY A 17 20.01 -23.09 -16.46
CA GLY A 17 20.83 -23.87 -15.53
C GLY A 17 20.69 -23.47 -14.06
N ALA A 18 21.45 -24.17 -13.19
CA ALA A 18 21.52 -23.87 -11.77
C ALA A 18 22.70 -22.94 -11.43
N PHE A 19 22.51 -22.11 -10.40
CA PHE A 19 23.47 -21.13 -9.92
C PHE A 19 23.72 -21.27 -8.42
N SER A 20 24.90 -20.82 -7.97
CA SER A 20 25.19 -20.52 -6.58
C SER A 20 25.21 -19.01 -6.38
N VAL A 21 24.48 -18.53 -5.39
CA VAL A 21 24.35 -17.12 -5.02
C VAL A 21 25.04 -16.91 -3.68
N SER A 22 26.04 -16.03 -3.63
CA SER A 22 26.63 -15.60 -2.36
C SER A 22 25.97 -14.33 -1.84
N LEU A 23 25.72 -14.31 -0.53
CA LEU A 23 25.20 -13.17 0.22
C LEU A 23 26.26 -12.77 1.24
N ARG A 24 26.58 -11.48 1.29
CA ARG A 24 27.54 -10.91 2.24
C ARG A 24 27.06 -9.53 2.64
N ASP A 25 27.05 -9.24 3.94
CA ASP A 25 26.68 -7.91 4.48
C ASP A 25 25.33 -7.38 3.94
N GLY A 26 24.34 -8.27 3.80
CA GLY A 26 22.99 -7.91 3.32
C GLY A 26 22.88 -7.65 1.80
N VAL A 27 23.97 -7.82 1.04
CA VAL A 27 23.97 -7.66 -0.42
C VAL A 27 24.22 -8.98 -1.13
N VAL A 28 23.68 -9.07 -2.36
CA VAL A 28 24.03 -10.15 -3.29
C VAL A 28 25.46 -9.92 -3.77
N GLY A 29 26.36 -10.84 -3.43
CA GLY A 29 27.76 -10.80 -3.84
C GLY A 29 27.96 -11.32 -5.26
N THR A 30 28.04 -12.64 -5.40
CA THR A 30 28.27 -13.28 -6.70
C THR A 30 27.15 -14.25 -7.07
N ILE A 31 26.82 -14.30 -8.35
CA ILE A 31 25.94 -15.32 -8.93
C ILE A 31 26.77 -16.05 -9.97
N ARG A 32 27.08 -17.33 -9.71
CA ARG A 32 27.92 -18.16 -10.59
C ARG A 32 27.20 -19.45 -10.93
N PRO A 33 27.48 -20.08 -12.10
CA PRO A 33 26.97 -21.42 -12.38
C PRO A 33 27.28 -22.38 -11.23
N ALA A 34 26.33 -23.25 -10.90
CA ALA A 34 26.54 -24.28 -9.89
C ALA A 34 27.55 -25.32 -10.41
N GLU A 35 28.42 -25.79 -9.52
CA GLU A 35 29.37 -26.86 -9.80
C GLU A 35 29.10 -28.04 -8.85
N PRO A 36 28.80 -29.25 -9.36
CA PRO A 36 28.66 -29.59 -10.79
C PRO A 36 27.42 -28.94 -11.43
N ALA A 37 27.44 -28.79 -12.76
CA ALA A 37 26.28 -28.31 -13.50
C ALA A 37 25.09 -29.26 -13.29
N SER A 38 23.95 -28.70 -12.88
CA SER A 38 22.71 -29.44 -12.66
C SER A 38 21.50 -28.59 -13.06
N GLU A 39 20.35 -29.24 -13.15
CA GLU A 39 19.08 -28.54 -13.04
C GLU A 39 18.80 -28.24 -11.56
N SER A 40 17.96 -27.24 -11.29
CA SER A 40 17.51 -26.91 -9.94
C SER A 40 16.01 -27.10 -9.81
N ALA A 41 15.57 -27.66 -8.68
CA ALA A 41 14.17 -27.74 -8.29
C ALA A 41 13.65 -26.46 -7.61
N TRP A 42 14.52 -25.47 -7.34
CA TRP A 42 14.22 -24.29 -6.56
C TRP A 42 14.55 -23.01 -7.34
N LEU A 43 13.62 -22.05 -7.35
CA LEU A 43 13.79 -20.75 -7.97
C LEU A 43 14.17 -19.71 -6.91
N ALA A 44 15.27 -18.99 -7.12
CA ALA A 44 15.62 -17.83 -6.32
C ALA A 44 14.95 -16.58 -6.90
N LEU A 45 14.07 -15.97 -6.10
CA LEU A 45 13.40 -14.71 -6.42
C LEU A 45 13.81 -13.63 -5.41
N PRO A 46 13.70 -12.34 -5.77
CA PRO A 46 13.62 -11.28 -4.77
C PRO A 46 12.47 -11.54 -3.80
N GLY A 47 12.57 -10.99 -2.58
CA GLY A 47 11.44 -11.01 -1.65
C GLY A 47 10.21 -10.34 -2.24
N PHE A 48 9.03 -10.86 -1.92
CA PHE A 48 7.77 -10.30 -2.41
C PHE A 48 7.48 -8.94 -1.77
N ALA A 49 6.73 -8.12 -2.49
CA ALA A 49 6.21 -6.85 -2.01
C ALA A 49 4.67 -6.91 -1.99
N ASN A 50 4.07 -6.59 -0.85
CA ASN A 50 2.63 -6.36 -0.74
C ASN A 50 2.38 -4.85 -0.70
N LEU A 51 2.07 -4.27 -1.85
CA LEU A 51 2.02 -2.81 -2.04
C LEU A 51 0.69 -2.17 -1.62
N HIS A 52 -0.28 -2.96 -1.14
CA HIS A 52 -1.54 -2.45 -0.62
C HIS A 52 -2.11 -3.39 0.44
N ALA A 53 -2.09 -2.94 1.69
CA ALA A 53 -2.67 -3.65 2.82
C ALA A 53 -3.44 -2.70 3.75
N HIS A 54 -4.31 -3.27 4.59
CA HIS A 54 -4.94 -2.57 5.72
C HIS A 54 -4.58 -3.32 7.01
N ALA A 55 -3.33 -3.17 7.46
CA ALA A 55 -2.82 -3.85 8.65
C ALA A 55 -3.56 -3.41 9.93
N ASP A 56 -4.03 -2.16 9.95
CA ASP A 56 -4.78 -1.57 11.07
C ASP A 56 -6.17 -2.21 11.26
N ARG A 57 -6.75 -2.75 10.18
CA ARG A 57 -8.04 -3.45 10.16
C ARG A 57 -7.90 -4.98 10.11
N ALA A 58 -6.69 -5.51 9.96
CA ALA A 58 -6.45 -6.93 9.88
C ALA A 58 -6.92 -7.65 11.15
N TYR A 59 -7.53 -8.84 10.99
CA TYR A 59 -7.97 -9.71 12.10
C TYR A 59 -8.91 -9.07 13.14
N THR A 60 -9.69 -8.06 12.73
CA THR A 60 -10.66 -7.36 13.59
C THR A 60 -11.94 -8.15 13.81
N VAL A 61 -12.42 -8.84 12.79
CA VAL A 61 -13.65 -9.64 12.86
C VAL A 61 -13.28 -11.10 13.20
N GLN A 62 -13.19 -11.42 14.49
CA GLN A 62 -12.74 -12.75 14.95
C GLN A 62 -13.88 -13.75 15.23
N SER A 63 -15.10 -13.27 15.50
CA SER A 63 -16.15 -14.11 16.13
C SER A 63 -17.43 -14.27 15.30
N PHE A 64 -17.63 -13.50 14.22
CA PHE A 64 -18.80 -13.62 13.36
C PHE A 64 -18.41 -13.41 11.90
N ARG A 65 -18.71 -14.37 11.03
CA ARG A 65 -18.56 -14.17 9.59
C ARG A 65 -19.73 -13.31 9.10
N PRO A 66 -19.49 -12.13 8.50
CA PRO A 66 -20.55 -11.34 7.92
C PRO A 66 -21.36 -12.17 6.91
N ARG A 67 -22.68 -12.02 6.91
CA ARG A 67 -23.58 -12.75 6.01
C ARG A 67 -23.91 -11.99 4.73
N SER A 68 -23.52 -10.72 4.67
CA SER A 68 -23.73 -9.80 3.54
C SER A 68 -22.63 -8.72 3.53
N PHE A 69 -22.51 -7.97 2.43
CA PHE A 69 -21.60 -6.81 2.36
C PHE A 69 -21.98 -5.72 3.37
N ALA A 70 -23.29 -5.46 3.53
CA ALA A 70 -23.79 -4.50 4.51
C ALA A 70 -23.47 -4.96 5.95
N ASP A 71 -23.64 -6.24 6.26
CA ASP A 71 -23.26 -6.83 7.55
C ASP A 71 -21.75 -6.66 7.81
N ALA A 72 -20.92 -6.81 6.76
CA ALA A 72 -19.47 -6.68 6.87
C ALA A 72 -19.06 -5.22 7.17
N LEU A 73 -19.67 -4.26 6.47
CA LEU A 73 -19.43 -2.84 6.69
C LEU A 73 -19.86 -2.42 8.09
N ALA A 74 -21.01 -2.89 8.57
CA ALA A 74 -21.49 -2.62 9.92
C ALA A 74 -20.58 -3.24 10.99
N ALA A 75 -20.12 -4.48 10.80
CA ALA A 75 -19.19 -5.14 11.71
C ALA A 75 -17.85 -4.41 11.79
N ALA A 76 -17.29 -4.00 10.64
CA ALA A 76 -16.06 -3.22 10.58
C ALA A 76 -16.23 -1.84 11.25
N ALA A 77 -17.36 -1.16 10.99
CA ALA A 77 -17.70 0.12 11.59
C ALA A 77 -17.88 0.05 13.11
N SER A 78 -18.40 -1.07 13.64
CA SER A 78 -18.50 -1.30 15.07
C SER A 78 -17.13 -1.58 15.69
N ALA A 79 -16.35 -2.50 15.11
CA ALA A 79 -15.05 -2.91 15.63
C ALA A 79 -14.08 -1.73 15.81
N ARG A 80 -14.02 -0.83 14.82
CA ARG A 80 -13.11 0.33 14.82
C ARG A 80 -13.34 1.33 15.95
N THR A 81 -14.54 1.38 16.55
CA THR A 81 -14.80 2.27 17.70
C THR A 81 -13.97 1.87 18.93
N GLY A 82 -13.73 0.57 19.09
CA GLY A 82 -12.98 -0.02 20.20
C GLY A 82 -11.48 -0.15 19.97
N PHE A 83 -10.93 0.36 18.85
CA PHE A 83 -9.50 0.27 18.59
C PHE A 83 -8.69 1.03 19.64
N THR A 84 -7.54 0.49 19.97
CA THR A 84 -6.48 1.01 20.82
C THR A 84 -5.17 0.77 20.08
N ALA A 85 -4.15 1.59 20.33
CA ALA A 85 -2.84 1.38 19.70
C ALA A 85 -2.29 -0.03 19.97
N VAL A 86 -2.55 -0.58 21.18
CA VAL A 86 -2.06 -1.90 21.61
C VAL A 86 -2.71 -3.05 20.84
N ASP A 87 -4.04 -3.05 20.65
CA ASP A 87 -4.68 -4.12 19.86
C ASP A 87 -4.36 -4.00 18.37
N VAL A 88 -4.25 -2.78 17.84
CA VAL A 88 -3.83 -2.52 16.46
C VAL A 88 -2.43 -3.08 16.24
N GLU A 89 -1.47 -2.77 17.12
CA GLU A 89 -0.11 -3.31 17.06
C GLU A 89 -0.13 -4.84 17.04
N ALA A 90 -0.84 -5.47 17.99
CA ALA A 90 -0.89 -6.93 18.08
C ALA A 90 -1.46 -7.59 16.82
N ARG A 91 -2.51 -7.01 16.21
CA ARG A 91 -3.11 -7.51 14.98
C ARG A 91 -2.23 -7.28 13.76
N ALA A 92 -1.56 -6.13 13.68
CA ALA A 92 -0.62 -5.83 12.61
C ALA A 92 0.61 -6.74 12.64
N MET A 93 1.17 -6.99 13.83
CA MET A 93 2.25 -7.97 14.03
C MET A 93 1.87 -9.34 13.47
N ARG A 94 0.65 -9.82 13.75
CA ARG A 94 0.15 -11.09 13.22
C ARG A 94 0.10 -11.12 11.68
N LEU A 95 -0.22 -9.98 11.04
CA LEU A 95 -0.19 -9.86 9.58
C LEU A 95 1.24 -9.88 9.07
N PHE A 96 2.15 -9.12 9.70
CA PHE A 96 3.53 -9.00 9.31
C PHE A 96 4.29 -10.32 9.47
N ASP A 97 4.13 -11.02 10.60
CA ASP A 97 4.73 -12.35 10.84
C ASP A 97 4.30 -13.35 9.76
N ARG A 98 3.01 -13.35 9.39
CA ARG A 98 2.52 -14.19 8.30
C ARG A 98 3.05 -13.78 6.95
N SER A 99 3.20 -12.48 6.70
CA SER A 99 3.74 -11.98 5.43
C SER A 99 5.20 -12.44 5.25
N VAL A 100 6.02 -12.29 6.29
CA VAL A 100 7.41 -12.76 6.30
C VAL A 100 7.49 -14.27 6.09
N ALA A 101 6.62 -15.05 6.73
CA ALA A 101 6.55 -16.50 6.55
C ALA A 101 6.20 -16.92 5.10
N HIS A 102 5.62 -16.03 4.30
CA HIS A 102 5.32 -16.25 2.88
C HIS A 102 6.29 -15.50 1.94
N GLY A 103 7.44 -15.04 2.45
CA GLY A 103 8.49 -14.42 1.65
C GLY A 103 8.27 -12.94 1.34
N VAL A 104 7.32 -12.26 1.99
CA VAL A 104 7.15 -10.81 1.86
C VAL A 104 8.21 -10.08 2.67
N THR A 105 8.91 -9.16 2.01
CA THR A 105 9.97 -8.34 2.61
C THR A 105 9.64 -6.85 2.61
N ARG A 106 8.60 -6.44 1.87
CA ARG A 106 8.10 -5.06 1.83
C ARG A 106 6.58 -5.02 1.90
N ILE A 107 6.04 -4.13 2.72
CA ILE A 107 4.60 -3.87 2.81
C ILE A 107 4.34 -2.37 2.75
N ARG A 108 3.36 -1.95 1.95
CA ARG A 108 2.71 -0.65 2.11
C ARG A 108 1.33 -0.88 2.70
N THR A 109 1.05 -0.24 3.84
CA THR A 109 -0.23 -0.35 4.52
C THR A 109 -0.91 1.01 4.65
N HIS A 110 -2.18 1.06 4.27
CA HIS A 110 -3.08 2.16 4.54
C HIS A 110 -3.57 2.06 5.98
N THR A 111 -3.54 3.18 6.68
CA THR A 111 -3.88 3.27 8.10
C THR A 111 -4.90 4.38 8.28
N ASP A 112 -6.07 4.03 8.80
CA ASP A 112 -7.17 4.99 8.93
C ASP A 112 -6.80 6.18 9.81
N VAL A 113 -7.08 7.38 9.29
CA VAL A 113 -7.01 8.65 10.01
C VAL A 113 -8.33 9.39 9.81
N ASP A 114 -9.19 9.33 10.82
CA ASP A 114 -10.54 9.92 10.75
C ASP A 114 -11.10 10.25 12.15
N PRO A 115 -12.30 10.87 12.26
CA PRO A 115 -12.88 11.22 13.55
C PRO A 115 -13.19 10.03 14.48
N VAL A 116 -13.24 8.79 13.96
CA VAL A 116 -13.58 7.60 14.74
C VAL A 116 -12.35 7.02 15.39
N VAL A 117 -11.31 6.69 14.60
CA VAL A 117 -10.09 6.07 15.14
C VAL A 117 -9.07 7.10 15.62
N GLU A 118 -9.20 8.35 15.17
CA GLU A 118 -8.22 9.42 15.37
C GLU A 118 -6.81 8.98 14.93
N LEU A 119 -5.84 8.96 15.84
CA LEU A 119 -4.47 8.49 15.56
C LEU A 119 -4.19 7.09 16.12
N ARG A 120 -5.17 6.43 16.76
CA ARG A 120 -4.94 5.14 17.45
C ARG A 120 -4.44 4.06 16.48
N SER A 121 -4.97 4.04 15.26
CA SER A 121 -4.50 3.15 14.20
C SER A 121 -3.05 3.45 13.82
N MET A 122 -2.70 4.72 13.60
CA MET A 122 -1.33 5.16 13.29
C MET A 122 -0.34 4.77 14.39
N GLU A 123 -0.66 5.04 15.66
CA GLU A 123 0.19 4.72 16.80
C GLU A 123 0.50 3.22 16.88
N GLY A 124 -0.51 2.36 16.68
CA GLY A 124 -0.35 0.91 16.69
C GLY A 124 0.48 0.40 15.52
N ILE A 125 0.27 0.91 14.30
CA ILE A 125 1.05 0.51 13.14
C ILE A 125 2.50 0.99 13.23
N LEU A 126 2.74 2.20 13.72
CA LEU A 126 4.10 2.71 13.99
C LEU A 126 4.82 1.84 15.03
N ALA A 127 4.14 1.39 16.08
CA ALA A 127 4.69 0.45 17.05
C ALA A 127 5.04 -0.90 16.41
N ALA A 128 4.14 -1.45 15.60
CA ALA A 128 4.38 -2.70 14.89
C ALA A 128 5.56 -2.58 13.90
N LYS A 129 5.63 -1.50 13.10
CA LYS A 129 6.74 -1.19 12.18
C LYS A 129 8.09 -1.22 12.89
N ARG A 130 8.20 -0.59 14.06
CA ARG A 130 9.44 -0.61 14.86
C ARG A 130 9.86 -2.01 15.28
N ARG A 131 8.91 -2.90 15.58
CA ARG A 131 9.20 -4.28 16.03
C ARG A 131 9.64 -5.21 14.92
N VAL A 132 9.17 -4.98 13.69
CA VAL A 132 9.48 -5.83 12.54
C VAL A 132 10.60 -5.30 11.64
N ALA A 133 11.20 -4.15 11.98
CA ALA A 133 12.18 -3.44 11.15
C ALA A 133 13.42 -4.27 10.74
N ALA A 134 13.72 -5.37 11.44
CA ALA A 134 14.81 -6.28 11.07
C ALA A 134 14.41 -7.33 10.01
N SER A 135 13.12 -7.50 9.74
CA SER A 135 12.56 -8.60 8.94
C SER A 135 11.83 -8.14 7.68
N ILE A 136 11.23 -6.95 7.71
CA ILE A 136 10.35 -6.43 6.67
C ILE A 136 10.37 -4.90 6.71
N ASP A 137 10.42 -4.28 5.54
CA ASP A 137 10.21 -2.84 5.36
C ASP A 137 8.71 -2.54 5.32
N VAL A 138 8.25 -1.57 6.13
CA VAL A 138 6.84 -1.16 6.17
C VAL A 138 6.71 0.32 5.84
N GLU A 139 6.03 0.64 4.74
CA GLU A 139 5.53 1.98 4.42
C GLU A 139 4.12 2.16 4.98
N ILE A 140 3.87 3.31 5.61
CA ILE A 140 2.60 3.66 6.25
C ILE A 140 1.98 4.82 5.50
N VAL A 141 0.80 4.58 4.89
CA VAL A 141 -0.04 5.62 4.30
C VAL A 141 -0.99 6.13 5.39
N ALA A 142 -0.88 7.40 5.77
CA ALA A 142 -1.91 8.07 6.55
C ALA A 142 -3.14 8.27 5.64
N PHE A 143 -4.17 7.46 5.87
CA PHE A 143 -5.28 7.31 4.94
C PHE A 143 -6.55 8.02 5.45
N SER A 144 -6.95 9.04 4.70
CA SER A 144 -8.22 9.75 4.91
C SER A 144 -9.39 8.90 4.43
N SER A 145 -10.07 8.25 5.36
CA SER A 145 -11.21 7.39 5.07
C SER A 145 -12.42 8.18 4.57
N SER A 146 -13.49 7.50 4.14
CA SER A 146 -14.77 8.13 3.78
C SER A 146 -15.43 8.92 4.93
N ARG A 147 -14.94 8.78 6.17
CA ARG A 147 -15.39 9.57 7.34
C ARG A 147 -14.59 10.85 7.54
N ASN A 148 -13.55 11.11 6.73
CA ASN A 148 -12.70 12.28 6.79
C ASN A 148 -12.55 12.88 5.38
N ASP A 149 -13.60 13.56 4.90
CA ASP A 149 -13.60 14.15 3.56
C ASP A 149 -12.65 15.36 3.51
N LEU A 150 -11.60 15.29 2.69
CA LEU A 150 -10.61 16.36 2.54
C LEU A 150 -11.15 17.62 1.87
N ALA A 151 -12.37 17.59 1.33
CA ALA A 151 -13.07 18.81 0.93
C ALA A 151 -13.44 19.70 2.15
N GLU A 152 -13.49 19.12 3.36
CA GLU A 152 -13.75 19.83 4.61
C GLU A 152 -12.45 20.31 5.27
N SER A 153 -12.45 21.55 5.77
CA SER A 153 -11.25 22.15 6.38
C SER A 153 -10.76 21.41 7.63
N THR A 154 -11.66 20.74 8.37
CA THR A 154 -11.28 20.01 9.60
C THR A 154 -10.61 18.66 9.32
N ALA A 155 -10.76 18.12 8.12
CA ALA A 155 -10.23 16.81 7.76
C ALA A 155 -8.71 16.83 7.58
N LEU A 156 -8.19 17.92 7.02
CA LEU A 156 -6.75 18.08 6.72
C LEU A 156 -5.88 18.05 7.98
N ALA A 157 -6.33 18.69 9.06
CA ALA A 157 -5.60 18.75 10.32
C ALA A 157 -5.32 17.37 10.93
N ARG A 158 -6.14 16.35 10.63
CA ARG A 158 -5.89 14.97 11.07
C ARG A 158 -4.75 14.32 10.31
N LEU A 159 -4.67 14.54 8.99
CA LEU A 159 -3.55 14.06 8.18
C LEU A 159 -2.25 14.76 8.57
N GLU A 160 -2.27 16.06 8.82
CA GLU A 160 -1.09 16.81 9.29
C GLU A 160 -0.53 16.19 10.59
N ARG A 161 -1.40 15.89 11.56
CA ARG A 161 -0.97 15.20 12.79
C ARG A 161 -0.44 13.78 12.54
N ALA A 162 -0.96 13.07 11.54
CA ALA A 162 -0.48 11.74 11.18
C ALA A 162 0.88 11.79 10.47
N ILE A 163 1.12 12.83 9.66
CA ILE A 163 2.44 13.15 9.08
C ILE A 163 3.44 13.43 10.20
N ASP A 164 3.09 14.30 11.15
CA ASP A 164 3.94 14.61 12.30
C ASP A 164 4.28 13.38 13.15
N ALA A 165 3.39 12.38 13.18
CA ALA A 165 3.61 11.11 13.87
C ALA A 165 4.56 10.14 13.12
N GLY A 166 4.82 10.38 11.83
CA GLY A 166 5.77 9.60 11.02
C GLY A 166 5.13 8.77 9.90
N ALA A 167 4.09 9.28 9.24
CA ALA A 167 3.59 8.67 8.00
C ALA A 167 4.63 8.77 6.88
N ASP A 168 4.75 7.71 6.07
CA ASP A 168 5.66 7.69 4.91
C ASP A 168 4.96 8.22 3.64
N LEU A 169 3.62 8.08 3.57
CA LEU A 169 2.76 8.53 2.48
C LEU A 169 1.45 9.10 3.04
N ILE A 170 0.71 9.82 2.22
CA ILE A 170 -0.68 10.20 2.49
C ILE A 170 -1.63 9.68 1.43
N GLY A 171 -2.90 9.49 1.79
CA GLY A 171 -3.90 8.94 0.89
C GLY A 171 -5.32 9.34 1.26
N ALA A 172 -6.25 9.16 0.33
CA ALA A 172 -7.67 9.40 0.57
C ALA A 172 -8.55 8.53 -0.34
N SER A 173 -9.82 8.36 0.06
CA SER A 173 -10.88 7.84 -0.81
C SER A 173 -11.62 9.00 -1.49
N LEU A 174 -11.33 9.25 -2.77
CA LEU A 174 -11.92 10.40 -3.48
C LEU A 174 -13.36 10.15 -3.95
N ASN A 175 -13.71 8.92 -4.33
CA ASN A 175 -15.08 8.60 -4.78
C ASN A 175 -16.14 8.78 -3.68
N SER A 176 -15.73 8.83 -2.41
CA SER A 176 -16.62 9.08 -1.26
C SER A 176 -16.76 10.57 -0.93
N SER A 177 -15.96 11.45 -1.53
CA SER A 177 -15.98 12.89 -1.25
C SER A 177 -17.21 13.55 -1.85
N ALA A 178 -17.76 14.55 -1.14
CA ALA A 178 -18.82 15.40 -1.66
C ALA A 178 -18.32 16.36 -2.76
N ASP A 179 -17.01 16.66 -2.79
CA ASP A 179 -16.35 17.49 -3.79
C ASP A 179 -14.97 16.90 -4.12
N PRO A 180 -14.90 15.85 -4.97
CA PRO A 180 -13.66 15.17 -5.29
C PRO A 180 -12.55 16.07 -5.85
N PRO A 181 -12.82 17.06 -6.75
CA PRO A 181 -11.80 18.02 -7.17
C PRO A 181 -11.19 18.81 -6.03
N ARG A 182 -12.01 19.29 -5.08
CA ARG A 182 -11.50 20.02 -3.91
C ARG A 182 -10.71 19.12 -2.97
N ALA A 183 -11.20 17.91 -2.70
CA ALA A 183 -10.49 16.93 -1.86
C ALA A 183 -9.15 16.53 -2.48
N LEU A 184 -9.09 16.31 -3.80
CA LEU A 184 -7.85 16.04 -4.53
C LEU A 184 -6.87 17.23 -4.43
N ALA A 185 -7.34 18.46 -4.64
CA ALA A 185 -6.50 19.63 -4.53
C ALA A 185 -5.88 19.75 -3.13
N ALA A 186 -6.68 19.58 -2.07
CA ALA A 186 -6.21 19.62 -0.69
C ALA A 186 -5.19 18.50 -0.38
N LEU A 187 -5.42 17.29 -0.88
CA LEU A 187 -4.49 16.17 -0.72
C LEU A 187 -3.14 16.45 -1.39
N LEU A 188 -3.16 16.91 -2.64
CA LEU A 188 -1.94 17.20 -3.40
C LEU A 188 -1.20 18.44 -2.82
N ASP A 189 -1.92 19.47 -2.39
CA ASP A 189 -1.32 20.64 -1.72
C ASP A 189 -0.58 20.22 -0.44
N LEU A 190 -1.17 19.30 0.35
CA LEU A 190 -0.52 18.75 1.54
C LEU A 190 0.68 17.87 1.18
N ALA A 191 0.57 17.02 0.17
CA ALA A 191 1.66 16.17 -0.30
C ALA A 191 2.88 16.99 -0.73
N GLU A 192 2.65 18.06 -1.49
CA GLU A 192 3.70 18.98 -1.94
C GLU A 192 4.37 19.70 -0.76
N ARG A 193 3.57 20.21 0.19
CA ARG A 193 4.10 20.86 1.40
C ARG A 193 4.91 19.93 2.30
N ALA A 194 4.45 18.69 2.45
CA ALA A 194 5.08 17.69 3.31
C ALA A 194 6.20 16.91 2.60
N ASP A 195 6.36 17.12 1.30
CA ASP A 195 7.23 16.34 0.42
C ASP A 195 6.99 14.82 0.49
N LEU A 196 5.73 14.40 0.58
CA LEU A 196 5.35 12.99 0.66
C LEU A 196 4.72 12.47 -0.65
N PRO A 197 4.92 11.18 -0.99
CA PRO A 197 4.15 10.53 -2.05
C PRO A 197 2.68 10.36 -1.65
N VAL A 198 1.83 10.12 -2.65
CA VAL A 198 0.39 9.92 -2.47
C VAL A 198 -0.03 8.54 -2.96
N ASP A 199 -0.88 7.87 -2.19
CA ASP A 199 -1.54 6.61 -2.58
C ASP A 199 -3.06 6.75 -2.40
N ILE A 200 -3.80 6.77 -3.51
CA ILE A 200 -5.23 7.13 -3.54
C ILE A 200 -6.07 5.89 -3.80
N HIS A 201 -7.06 5.64 -2.93
CA HIS A 201 -8.15 4.71 -3.23
C HIS A 201 -9.07 5.35 -4.25
N LEU A 202 -9.04 4.86 -5.48
CA LEU A 202 -9.72 5.49 -6.60
C LEU A 202 -10.44 4.48 -7.49
N ASP A 203 -11.66 4.85 -7.88
CA ASP A 203 -12.50 4.15 -8.83
C ASP A 203 -12.65 2.64 -8.52
N GLU A 204 -12.79 2.32 -7.22
CA GLU A 204 -13.08 0.98 -6.67
C GLU A 204 -14.56 0.60 -6.90
N HIS A 205 -15.01 0.67 -8.15
CA HIS A 205 -16.36 0.32 -8.60
C HIS A 205 -16.33 0.00 -10.10
N LEU A 206 -17.46 -0.41 -10.68
CA LEU A 206 -17.56 -0.80 -12.10
C LEU A 206 -18.47 0.17 -12.90
N GLU A 207 -18.42 1.46 -12.58
CA GLU A 207 -19.33 2.48 -13.16
C GLU A 207 -18.53 3.54 -13.94
N PRO A 208 -18.33 3.39 -15.26
CA PRO A 208 -17.51 4.32 -16.06
C PRO A 208 -17.94 5.79 -15.98
N GLY A 209 -19.24 6.07 -15.79
CA GLY A 209 -19.76 7.43 -15.68
C GLY A 209 -19.39 8.17 -14.39
N LYS A 210 -18.80 7.48 -13.40
CA LYS A 210 -18.41 8.05 -12.10
C LYS A 210 -16.89 8.14 -11.90
N MET A 211 -16.11 7.88 -12.95
CA MET A 211 -14.66 7.82 -12.88
C MET A 211 -14.04 9.17 -12.51
N LEU A 212 -13.04 9.11 -11.65
CA LEU A 212 -12.21 10.25 -11.24
C LEU A 212 -10.76 10.11 -11.71
N THR A 213 -10.35 8.97 -12.25
CA THR A 213 -8.97 8.71 -12.71
C THR A 213 -8.46 9.77 -13.69
N GLY A 214 -9.32 10.22 -14.62
CA GLY A 214 -8.96 11.27 -15.57
C GLY A 214 -8.60 12.59 -14.89
N LEU A 215 -9.36 12.99 -13.87
CA LEU A 215 -9.15 14.20 -13.06
C LEU A 215 -7.82 14.11 -12.30
N VAL A 216 -7.52 12.97 -11.67
CA VAL A 216 -6.27 12.77 -10.94
C VAL A 216 -5.06 12.85 -11.88
N ALA A 217 -5.12 12.16 -13.03
CA ALA A 217 -4.02 12.19 -14.00
C ALA A 217 -3.73 13.61 -14.53
N ASP A 218 -4.77 14.39 -14.82
CA ASP A 218 -4.59 15.80 -15.24
C ASP A 218 -3.96 16.65 -14.14
N ALA A 219 -4.39 16.48 -12.89
CA ALA A 219 -3.84 17.21 -11.75
C ALA A 219 -2.36 16.87 -11.51
N VAL A 220 -1.99 15.58 -11.61
CA VAL A 220 -0.60 15.11 -11.48
C VAL A 220 0.29 15.74 -12.55
N ILE A 221 -0.15 15.73 -13.82
CA ILE A 221 0.62 16.33 -14.92
C ILE A 221 0.74 17.85 -14.72
N ALA A 222 -0.36 18.53 -14.38
CA ALA A 222 -0.38 19.98 -14.21
C ALA A 222 0.53 20.46 -13.07
N ARG A 223 0.60 19.69 -11.98
CA ARG A 223 1.43 19.98 -10.79
C ARG A 223 2.85 19.43 -10.87
N ARG A 224 3.19 18.71 -11.94
CA ARG A 224 4.49 18.05 -12.14
C ARG A 224 4.81 17.01 -11.05
N LEU A 225 3.81 16.22 -10.66
CA LEU A 225 3.91 15.18 -9.63
C LEU A 225 4.11 13.77 -10.21
N GLN A 226 4.62 13.67 -11.44
CA GLN A 226 4.96 12.40 -12.08
C GLN A 226 5.84 11.53 -11.17
N GLY A 227 5.53 10.23 -11.08
CA GLY A 227 6.25 9.27 -10.24
C GLY A 227 5.94 9.36 -8.74
N ARG A 228 5.10 10.31 -8.30
CA ARG A 228 4.77 10.51 -6.87
C ARG A 228 3.38 10.05 -6.46
N VAL A 229 2.55 9.62 -7.41
CA VAL A 229 1.15 9.24 -7.15
C VAL A 229 0.92 7.79 -7.55
N THR A 230 0.32 7.03 -6.65
CA THR A 230 -0.19 5.67 -6.88
C THR A 230 -1.72 5.68 -6.80
N LEU A 231 -2.37 4.96 -7.70
CA LEU A 231 -3.80 4.68 -7.65
C LEU A 231 -4.00 3.23 -7.23
N SER A 232 -4.62 3.06 -6.07
CA SER A 232 -5.06 1.77 -5.60
C SER A 232 -6.45 1.43 -6.16
N HIS A 233 -6.63 0.17 -6.56
CA HIS A 233 -7.84 -0.46 -7.11
C HIS A 233 -8.06 -0.26 -8.61
N LEU A 234 -8.46 0.93 -9.05
CA LEU A 234 -8.82 1.22 -10.45
C LEU A 234 -9.75 0.15 -11.08
N CYS A 235 -10.66 -0.43 -10.29
CA CYS A 235 -11.47 -1.58 -10.71
C CYS A 235 -12.30 -1.28 -11.97
N VAL A 236 -12.71 -0.03 -12.13
CA VAL A 236 -13.50 0.44 -13.27
C VAL A 236 -12.82 0.18 -14.61
N LEU A 237 -11.49 0.05 -14.66
CA LEU A 237 -10.74 -0.25 -15.89
C LEU A 237 -11.22 -1.56 -16.53
N ALA A 238 -11.61 -2.55 -15.73
CA ALA A 238 -12.14 -3.82 -16.21
C ALA A 238 -13.54 -3.71 -16.83
N ALA A 239 -14.25 -2.61 -16.60
CA ALA A 239 -15.58 -2.34 -17.13
C ALA A 239 -15.56 -1.45 -18.39
N LEU A 240 -14.38 -0.97 -18.81
CA LEU A 240 -14.23 -0.12 -19.98
C LEU A 240 -14.11 -0.94 -21.27
N GLU A 241 -14.60 -0.38 -22.38
CA GLU A 241 -14.26 -0.87 -23.72
C GLU A 241 -12.76 -0.69 -23.99
N ASP A 242 -12.16 -1.60 -24.76
CA ASP A 242 -10.72 -1.64 -25.05
C ASP A 242 -10.13 -0.29 -25.47
N LYS A 243 -10.85 0.46 -26.32
CA LYS A 243 -10.40 1.79 -26.79
C LYS A 243 -10.33 2.81 -25.65
N ALA A 244 -11.33 2.81 -24.77
CA ALA A 244 -11.35 3.72 -23.62
C ALA A 244 -10.32 3.30 -22.56
N ALA A 245 -10.16 1.99 -22.33
CA ALA A 245 -9.14 1.45 -21.45
C ALA A 245 -7.73 1.83 -21.93
N ALA A 246 -7.43 1.63 -23.22
CA ALA A 246 -6.13 1.99 -23.80
C ALA A 246 -5.82 3.49 -23.67
N ALA A 247 -6.81 4.36 -23.97
CA ALA A 247 -6.64 5.80 -23.80
C ALA A 247 -6.38 6.22 -22.35
N LEU A 248 -7.01 5.54 -21.39
CA LEU A 248 -6.79 5.77 -19.96
C LEU A 248 -5.40 5.31 -19.52
N ILE A 249 -4.97 4.11 -19.94
CA ILE A 249 -3.65 3.56 -19.67
C ILE A 249 -2.56 4.49 -20.20
N ASP A 250 -2.70 4.97 -21.44
CA ASP A 250 -1.77 5.94 -22.04
C ASP A 250 -1.69 7.24 -21.23
N LYS A 251 -2.83 7.70 -20.68
CA LYS A 251 -2.87 8.89 -19.83
C LYS A 251 -2.14 8.67 -18.51
N LEU A 252 -2.36 7.54 -17.86
CA LEU A 252 -1.67 7.16 -16.62
C LEU A 252 -0.17 7.01 -16.84
N ALA A 253 0.24 6.42 -17.96
CA ALA A 253 1.65 6.31 -18.34
C ALA A 253 2.32 7.70 -18.51
N ARG A 254 1.66 8.65 -19.19
CA ARG A 254 2.15 10.04 -19.31
C ARG A 254 2.22 10.78 -17.97
N ALA A 255 1.37 10.41 -17.02
CA ALA A 255 1.38 10.96 -15.68
C ALA A 255 2.36 10.22 -14.74
N GLU A 256 3.02 9.16 -15.22
CA GLU A 256 3.88 8.26 -14.42
C GLU A 256 3.20 7.83 -13.11
N ILE A 257 1.90 7.52 -13.19
CA ILE A 257 1.11 7.08 -12.05
C ILE A 257 1.26 5.57 -11.88
N GLY A 258 1.63 5.15 -10.66
CA GLY A 258 1.61 3.73 -10.28
C GLY A 258 0.17 3.23 -10.12
N VAL A 259 -0.07 1.94 -10.39
CA VAL A 259 -1.39 1.30 -10.17
C VAL A 259 -1.17 0.02 -9.37
N VAL A 260 -1.98 -0.19 -8.33
CA VAL A 260 -1.95 -1.37 -7.45
C VAL A 260 -3.35 -1.99 -7.34
#